data_AF-K9FGS4-F1
#
_entry.id   AF-K9FGS4-F1
#
_cell.length_a   1.000
_cell.length_b   1.000
_cell.length_c   1.000
_cell.angle_alpha   90.00
_cell.angle_beta   90.00
_cell.angle_gamma   90.00
#
_symmetry.space_group_name_H-M   'P 1'
#
loop_
_entity.id
_entity.type
_entity.pdbx_description
1 polymer ?
#
loop_
_entity_poly.entity_id
_entity_poly.type
_entity_poly.pdbx_seq_one_letter_code
_entity_poly.pdbx_strand_id
1 'polypeptide(L)'
;MRAQIDSFAQNHDENSLKNKKLEYRKALVRRRLFELRQYQIRWAQEKRDRKVINRGKEEPAHSENDIRARAQMLIMPEVARIATAMSSTKELSFDEKLIFVEDLQTQCLRDFDVVYLPNESPAQGLCPVKGCQINIAR
;
A
#
# COMPACT_ATOMS: atom_id res chain seq x y z
N MET A 1 24.79 -2.02 16.06
CA MET A 1 24.18 -0.82 16.71
C MET A 1 22.85 -1.09 17.38
N ARG A 2 21.78 -1.60 16.72
CA ARG A 2 20.50 -1.92 17.39
C ARG A 2 20.67 -2.87 18.59
N ALA A 3 21.32 -4.01 18.36
CA ALA A 3 21.65 -4.99 19.40
C ALA A 3 22.55 -4.44 20.54
N GLN A 4 23.32 -3.38 20.29
CA GLN A 4 24.14 -2.70 21.31
C GLN A 4 23.35 -1.67 22.12
N ILE A 5 22.22 -1.16 21.63
CA ILE A 5 21.34 -0.28 22.40
C ILE A 5 20.49 -1.13 23.35
N ASP A 6 20.07 -2.31 22.89
CA ASP A 6 19.29 -3.27 23.68
C ASP A 6 20.12 -3.84 24.84
N SER A 7 21.42 -4.10 24.65
CA SER A 7 22.33 -4.54 25.71
C SER A 7 22.67 -3.43 26.73
N PHE A 8 22.61 -2.16 26.34
CA PHE A 8 22.88 -1.02 27.24
C PHE A 8 21.64 -0.62 28.06
N ALA A 9 20.43 -0.98 27.63
CA ALA A 9 19.22 -0.76 28.42
C ALA A 9 19.20 -1.58 29.73
N GLN A 10 20.05 -2.61 29.85
CA GLN A 10 20.21 -3.45 31.04
C GLN A 10 21.19 -2.87 32.08
N ASN A 11 22.05 -1.91 31.70
CA ASN A 11 23.01 -1.27 32.60
C ASN A 11 22.54 0.18 32.84
N HIS A 12 22.16 0.52 34.07
CA HIS A 12 21.48 1.75 34.52
C HIS A 12 22.25 3.09 34.32
N ASP A 13 22.76 3.39 33.12
CA ASP A 13 23.28 4.72 32.74
C ASP A 13 22.39 5.35 31.66
N GLU A 14 21.36 6.06 32.13
CA GLU A 14 20.33 6.66 31.27
C GLU A 14 20.87 7.73 30.31
N ASN A 15 21.91 8.48 30.70
CA ASN A 15 22.45 9.56 29.86
C ASN A 15 23.27 9.00 28.71
N SER A 16 24.09 7.98 28.96
CA SER A 16 24.82 7.26 27.91
C SER A 16 23.86 6.56 26.93
N LEU A 17 22.76 5.99 27.43
CA LEU A 17 21.72 5.38 26.60
C LEU A 17 20.99 6.41 25.72
N LYS A 18 20.64 7.59 26.25
CA LYS A 18 20.01 8.68 25.50
C LYS A 18 20.90 9.17 24.35
N ASN A 19 22.21 9.35 24.61
CA ASN A 19 23.17 9.76 23.59
C ASN A 19 23.30 8.72 22.47
N LYS A 20 23.43 7.43 22.80
CA LYS A 20 23.49 6.35 21.79
C LYS A 20 22.21 6.24 20.95
N LYS A 21 21.04 6.40 21.57
CA LYS A 21 19.76 6.44 20.84
C LYS A 21 19.70 7.63 19.87
N LEU A 22 20.21 8.79 20.27
CA LEU A 22 20.28 9.98 19.42
C LEU A 22 21.24 9.77 18.23
N GLU A 23 22.41 9.21 18.47
CA GLU A 23 23.37 8.89 17.41
C GLU A 23 22.80 7.86 16.42
N TYR A 24 22.15 6.82 16.92
CA TYR A 24 21.48 5.83 16.08
C TYR A 24 20.38 6.45 15.21
N ARG A 25 19.55 7.34 15.78
CA ARG A 25 18.53 8.08 15.01
C ARG A 25 19.19 8.94 13.92
N LYS A 26 20.26 9.66 14.23
CA LYS A 26 21.02 10.46 13.24
C LYS A 26 21.59 9.57 12.13
N ALA A 27 22.19 8.44 12.47
CA ALA A 27 22.72 7.48 11.50
C ALA A 27 21.63 6.89 10.60
N LEU A 28 20.46 6.55 11.18
CA LEU A 28 19.32 6.02 10.43
C LEU A 28 18.77 7.06 9.44
N VAL A 29 18.62 8.31 9.86
CA VAL A 29 18.16 9.41 8.99
C VAL A 29 19.15 9.63 7.84
N ARG A 30 20.46 9.67 8.13
CA ARG A 30 21.49 9.79 7.08
C ARG A 30 21.41 8.64 6.07
N ARG A 31 21.24 7.41 6.55
CA ARG A 31 21.11 6.23 5.69
C ARG A 31 19.87 6.30 4.80
N ARG A 32 18.71 6.66 5.35
CA ARG A 32 17.46 6.84 4.58
C ARG A 32 17.60 7.92 3.51
N LEU A 33 18.20 9.05 3.85
CA LEU A 33 18.43 10.14 2.89
C LEU A 33 19.40 9.73 1.78
N PHE A 34 20.42 8.94 2.11
CA PHE A 34 21.33 8.38 1.12
C PHE A 34 20.61 7.41 0.18
N GLU A 35 19.86 6.45 0.72
CA GLU A 35 19.08 5.48 -0.06
C GLU A 35 18.04 6.18 -0.95
N LEU A 36 17.36 7.22 -0.43
CA LEU A 36 16.44 8.04 -1.21
C LEU A 36 17.13 8.74 -2.38
N ARG A 37 18.31 9.32 -2.15
CA ARG A 37 19.09 9.97 -3.21
C ARG A 37 19.52 8.97 -4.28
N GLN A 38 19.96 7.78 -3.88
CA GLN A 38 20.32 6.71 -4.81
C GLN A 38 19.12 6.26 -5.65
N TYR A 39 17.96 6.11 -5.02
CA TYR A 39 16.71 5.80 -5.72
C TYR A 39 16.34 6.88 -6.73
N GLN A 40 16.38 8.16 -6.33
CA GLN A 40 16.05 9.28 -7.22
C GLN A 40 16.96 9.35 -8.45
N ILE A 41 18.27 9.14 -8.26
CA ILE A 41 19.24 9.11 -9.36
C ILE A 41 18.92 7.96 -10.32
N ARG A 42 18.69 6.76 -9.77
CA ARG A 42 18.38 5.56 -10.56
C ARG A 42 17.07 5.73 -11.33
N TRP A 43 16.03 6.21 -10.67
CA TRP A 43 14.74 6.48 -11.30
C TRP A 43 14.87 7.47 -12.46
N ALA A 44 15.66 8.53 -12.30
CA ALA A 44 15.88 9.50 -13.37
C ALA A 44 16.72 8.94 -14.53
N GLN A 45 17.67 8.03 -14.26
CA GLN A 45 18.42 7.31 -15.28
C GLN A 45 17.51 6.34 -16.03
N GLU A 46 16.80 5.45 -15.34
CA GLU A 46 15.86 4.49 -15.92
C GLU A 46 14.82 5.18 -16.81
N LYS A 47 14.28 6.32 -16.36
CA LYS A 47 13.31 7.09 -17.16
C LYS A 47 13.92 7.66 -18.44
N ARG A 48 15.17 8.17 -18.39
CA ARG A 48 15.89 8.65 -19.58
C ARG A 48 16.23 7.50 -20.52
N ASP A 49 16.78 6.43 -20.00
CA ASP A 49 17.21 5.26 -20.77
C ASP A 49 16.00 4.63 -21.47
N ARG A 50 14.87 4.51 -20.76
CA ARG A 50 13.61 4.04 -21.34
C ARG A 50 13.12 4.95 -22.46
N LYS A 51 13.24 6.29 -22.33
CA LYS A 51 12.89 7.24 -23.41
C LYS A 51 13.79 7.07 -24.64
N VAL A 52 15.08 6.82 -24.44
CA VAL A 52 16.06 6.57 -25.51
C VAL A 52 15.74 5.24 -26.21
N ILE A 53 15.56 4.16 -25.45
CA ILE A 53 15.20 2.83 -25.96
C ILE A 53 13.91 2.90 -26.78
N ASN A 54 12.89 3.59 -26.26
CA ASN A 54 11.60 3.72 -26.92
C ASN A 54 11.57 4.81 -28.02
N ARG A 55 12.73 5.43 -28.33
CA ARG A 55 12.87 6.51 -29.34
C ARG A 55 11.87 7.66 -29.16
N GLY A 56 11.56 8.00 -27.90
CA GLY A 56 10.59 9.03 -27.57
C GLY A 56 9.12 8.64 -27.77
N LYS A 57 8.82 7.40 -28.17
CA LYS A 57 7.47 6.85 -28.04
C LYS A 57 7.25 6.58 -26.55
N GLU A 58 6.40 7.36 -25.90
CA GLU A 58 5.88 6.95 -24.60
C GLU A 58 5.26 5.57 -24.77
N GLU A 59 5.52 4.65 -23.84
CA GLU A 59 4.68 3.46 -23.76
C GLU A 59 3.23 3.94 -23.76
N PRO A 60 2.31 3.33 -24.51
CA PRO A 60 0.90 3.55 -24.24
C PRO A 60 0.73 3.32 -22.74
N ALA A 61 0.30 4.36 -22.01
CA ALA A 61 -0.07 4.25 -20.61
C ALA A 61 -0.98 3.03 -20.53
N HIS A 62 -0.47 1.93 -19.98
CA HIS A 62 -0.89 0.56 -20.30
C HIS A 62 -2.35 0.51 -20.75
N SER A 63 -2.63 0.44 -22.06
CA SER A 63 -4.01 0.51 -22.57
C SER A 63 -4.82 -0.75 -22.24
N GLU A 64 -4.23 -1.70 -21.51
CA GLU A 64 -4.93 -2.78 -20.81
C GLU A 64 -5.61 -2.30 -19.49
N ASN A 65 -5.47 -1.02 -19.13
CA ASN A 65 -5.96 -0.39 -17.88
C ASN A 65 -7.46 -0.34 -17.67
N ASP A 66 -8.31 -0.82 -18.57
CA ASP A 66 -9.73 -0.49 -18.45
C ASP A 66 -10.57 -1.62 -17.90
N ILE A 67 -10.59 -2.79 -18.50
CA ILE A 67 -11.70 -3.71 -18.23
C ILE A 67 -11.58 -4.35 -16.85
N ARG A 68 -10.41 -4.89 -16.49
CA ARG A 68 -10.21 -5.54 -15.18
C ARG A 68 -10.24 -4.53 -14.03
N ALA A 69 -9.55 -3.40 -14.19
CA ALA A 69 -9.56 -2.36 -13.17
C ALA A 69 -10.94 -1.73 -13.00
N ARG A 70 -11.68 -1.46 -14.09
CA ARG A 70 -13.08 -0.99 -14.00
C ARG A 70 -13.99 -2.04 -13.39
N ALA A 71 -13.88 -3.31 -13.81
CA ALA A 71 -14.67 -4.39 -13.23
C ALA A 71 -14.40 -4.53 -11.72
N GLN A 72 -13.13 -4.44 -11.32
CA GLN A 72 -12.76 -4.46 -9.91
C GLN A 72 -13.29 -3.24 -9.15
N MET A 73 -13.25 -2.05 -9.73
CA MET A 73 -13.86 -0.84 -9.15
C MET A 73 -15.39 -0.94 -9.03
N LEU A 74 -16.05 -1.64 -9.95
CA LEU A 74 -17.49 -1.90 -9.89
C LEU A 74 -17.85 -2.90 -8.78
N ILE A 75 -17.02 -3.93 -8.59
CA ILE A 75 -17.24 -4.98 -7.58
C ILE A 75 -16.79 -4.51 -6.18
N MET A 76 -15.76 -3.67 -6.13
CA MET A 76 -15.11 -3.16 -4.92
C MET A 76 -15.11 -1.63 -4.92
N PRO A 77 -16.26 -1.00 -4.62
CA PRO A 77 -16.40 0.46 -4.72
C PRO A 77 -15.45 1.21 -3.77
N GLU A 78 -15.02 0.59 -2.67
CA GLU A 78 -14.01 1.14 -1.75
C GLU A 78 -12.68 1.37 -2.50
N VAL A 79 -12.29 0.46 -3.39
CA VAL A 79 -11.06 0.59 -4.20
C VAL A 79 -11.15 1.79 -5.13
N ALA A 80 -12.32 2.02 -5.73
CA ALA A 80 -12.55 3.18 -6.59
C ALA A 80 -12.44 4.49 -5.81
N ARG A 81 -13.01 4.54 -4.60
CA ARG A 81 -12.93 5.71 -3.71
C ARG A 81 -11.48 5.97 -3.25
N ILE A 82 -10.77 4.93 -2.83
CA ILE A 82 -9.35 5.04 -2.44
C ILE A 82 -8.52 5.57 -3.61
N ALA A 83 -8.66 4.98 -4.81
CA ALA A 83 -7.91 5.41 -5.99
C ALA A 83 -8.20 6.87 -6.37
N THR A 84 -9.47 7.29 -6.27
CA THR A 84 -9.88 8.68 -6.51
C THR A 84 -9.26 9.64 -5.49
N ALA A 85 -9.31 9.29 -4.20
CA ALA A 85 -8.74 10.09 -3.13
C ALA A 85 -7.20 10.19 -3.24
N MET A 86 -6.51 9.09 -3.57
CA MET A 86 -5.05 9.08 -3.75
C MET A 86 -4.59 9.85 -5.00
N SER A 87 -5.43 9.91 -6.03
CA SER A 87 -5.14 10.67 -7.27
C SER A 87 -5.46 12.16 -7.13
N SER A 88 -6.23 12.54 -6.11
CA SER A 88 -6.60 13.92 -5.86
C SER A 88 -5.41 14.71 -5.29
N THR A 89 -5.19 15.91 -5.84
CA THR A 89 -4.26 16.89 -5.26
C THR A 89 -4.93 17.79 -4.22
N LYS A 90 -6.25 17.66 -4.03
CA LYS A 90 -7.01 18.40 -3.03
C LYS A 90 -6.89 17.73 -1.67
N GLU A 91 -6.79 18.54 -0.62
CA GLU A 91 -6.90 18.04 0.74
C GLU A 91 -8.30 17.47 1.00
N LEU A 92 -8.36 16.27 1.58
CA LEU A 92 -9.59 15.66 2.04
C LEU A 92 -10.13 16.39 3.29
N SER A 93 -11.43 16.64 3.30
CA SER A 93 -12.16 17.08 4.49
C SER A 93 -12.11 16.04 5.61
N PHE A 94 -12.58 16.40 6.81
CA PHE A 94 -12.59 15.47 7.94
C PHE A 94 -13.47 14.24 7.65
N ASP A 95 -14.67 14.43 7.11
CA ASP A 95 -15.59 13.34 6.81
C ASP A 95 -15.04 12.44 5.70
N GLU A 96 -14.42 13.02 4.66
CA GLU A 96 -13.75 12.25 3.61
C GLU A 96 -12.56 11.44 4.13
N LYS A 97 -11.81 11.97 5.11
CA LYS A 97 -10.73 11.22 5.77
C LYS A 97 -11.28 10.04 6.56
N LEU A 98 -12.41 10.19 7.24
CA LEU A 98 -13.03 9.10 7.99
C LEU A 98 -13.45 7.97 7.05
N ILE A 99 -14.17 8.31 5.98
CA ILE A 99 -14.59 7.34 4.95
C ILE A 99 -13.36 6.67 4.31
N PHE A 100 -12.30 7.42 4.00
CA PHE A 100 -11.07 6.85 3.43
C PHE A 100 -10.40 5.83 4.35
N VAL A 101 -10.40 6.08 5.67
CA VAL A 101 -9.86 5.12 6.66
C VAL A 101 -10.73 3.88 6.76
N GLU A 102 -12.06 4.03 6.76
CA GLU A 102 -13.01 2.90 6.77
C GLU A 102 -12.87 2.04 5.50
N ASP A 103 -12.71 2.68 4.34
CA ASP A 103 -12.47 2.00 3.06
C ASP A 103 -11.16 1.20 3.10
N LEU A 104 -10.08 1.80 3.63
CA LEU A 104 -8.80 1.11 3.79
C LEU A 104 -8.91 -0.08 4.74
N GLN A 105 -9.57 0.09 5.88
CA GLN A 105 -9.78 -0.98 6.84
C GLN A 105 -10.54 -2.14 6.21
N THR A 106 -11.60 -1.83 5.45
CA THR A 106 -12.40 -2.83 4.73
C THR A 106 -11.54 -3.61 3.75
N GLN A 107 -10.68 -2.94 2.97
CA GLN A 107 -9.77 -3.61 2.03
C GLN A 107 -8.69 -4.45 2.73
N CYS A 108 -8.20 -4.01 3.90
CA CYS A 108 -7.21 -4.77 4.66
C CYS A 108 -7.77 -6.03 5.34
N LEU A 109 -9.06 -6.01 5.71
CA LEU A 109 -9.72 -7.14 6.38
C LEU A 109 -10.44 -8.09 5.40
N ARG A 110 -10.64 -7.66 4.16
CA ARG A 110 -11.32 -8.45 3.15
C ARG A 110 -10.49 -9.68 2.78
N ASP A 111 -11.16 -10.82 2.75
CA ASP A 111 -10.64 -12.04 2.16
C ASP A 111 -10.70 -11.94 0.62
N PHE A 112 -9.57 -12.11 -0.05
CA PHE A 112 -9.46 -12.03 -1.50
C PHE A 112 -9.59 -13.39 -2.19
N ASP A 113 -9.70 -14.48 -1.44
CA ASP A 113 -9.91 -15.82 -1.99
C ASP A 113 -11.31 -15.96 -2.61
N VAL A 114 -12.29 -15.19 -2.10
CA VAL A 114 -13.67 -15.15 -2.63
C VAL A 114 -14.14 -13.70 -2.75
N VAL A 115 -14.57 -13.32 -3.96
CA VAL A 115 -15.08 -11.97 -4.23
C VAL A 115 -16.59 -12.00 -4.39
N TYR A 116 -17.29 -11.25 -3.53
CA TYR A 116 -18.74 -11.03 -3.60
C TYR A 116 -19.07 -9.73 -4.34
N LEU A 117 -20.28 -9.64 -4.90
CA LEU A 117 -20.77 -8.41 -5.50
C LEU A 117 -20.98 -7.32 -4.43
N PRO A 118 -21.10 -6.04 -4.82
CA PRO A 118 -21.39 -4.97 -3.87
C PRO A 118 -22.66 -5.27 -3.05
N ASN A 119 -22.56 -5.10 -1.74
CA ASN A 119 -23.62 -5.42 -0.75
C ASN A 119 -23.93 -6.91 -0.57
N GLU A 120 -23.19 -7.80 -1.22
CA GLU A 120 -23.23 -9.23 -0.91
C GLU A 120 -22.17 -9.58 0.15
N SER A 121 -22.53 -10.49 1.03
CA SER A 121 -21.63 -11.04 2.05
C SER A 121 -21.96 -12.51 2.28
N PRO A 122 -21.01 -13.31 2.81
CA PRO A 122 -21.30 -14.69 3.18
C PRO A 122 -22.45 -14.74 4.18
N ALA A 123 -23.48 -15.53 3.88
CA ALA A 123 -24.54 -15.84 4.85
C ALA A 123 -24.07 -17.05 5.68
N GLN A 124 -23.84 -16.85 6.98
CA GLN A 124 -23.36 -17.91 7.88
C GLN A 124 -22.02 -18.54 7.43
N GLY A 125 -21.16 -17.75 6.79
CA GLY A 125 -19.87 -18.24 6.24
C GLY A 125 -19.97 -19.00 4.92
N LEU A 126 -21.17 -19.11 4.32
CA LEU A 126 -21.41 -19.75 3.04
C LEU A 126 -21.71 -18.71 1.94
N CYS A 127 -21.40 -19.08 0.69
CA CYS A 127 -21.75 -18.27 -0.46
C CYS A 127 -23.29 -18.09 -0.55
N PRO A 128 -23.79 -16.85 -0.71
CA PRO A 128 -25.23 -16.57 -0.74
C PRO A 128 -25.90 -16.96 -2.08
N VAL A 129 -25.12 -17.30 -3.11
CA VAL A 129 -25.64 -17.66 -4.43
C VAL A 129 -26.32 -19.03 -4.39
N LYS A 130 -27.60 -19.07 -4.79
CA LYS A 130 -28.37 -20.31 -4.94
C LYS A 130 -27.67 -21.22 -5.96
N GLY A 131 -27.14 -22.35 -5.49
CA GLY A 131 -26.38 -23.31 -6.32
C GLY A 131 -24.89 -23.42 -5.95
N CYS A 132 -24.32 -22.46 -5.23
CA CYS A 132 -22.96 -22.58 -4.69
C CYS A 132 -22.90 -23.48 -3.45
N GLN A 133 -24.04 -23.64 -2.76
CA GLN A 133 -24.21 -24.52 -1.60
C GLN A 133 -24.45 -25.99 -1.98
N ILE A 134 -24.31 -26.36 -3.26
CA ILE A 134 -24.37 -27.76 -3.66
C ILE A 134 -23.08 -28.39 -3.13
N ASN A 135 -23.19 -29.14 -2.04
CA ASN A 135 -22.11 -29.99 -1.56
C ASN A 135 -21.62 -30.81 -2.76
N ILE A 136 -20.43 -30.49 -3.26
CA ILE A 136 -19.72 -31.39 -4.16
C ILE A 136 -19.35 -32.57 -3.28
N ALA A 137 -20.26 -33.54 -3.20
CA ALA A 137 -20.02 -34.81 -2.54
C ALA A 137 -18.77 -35.39 -3.21
N ARG A 138 -17.70 -35.50 -2.42
CA ARG A 138 -16.47 -36.19 -2.80
C ARG A 138 -16.66 -37.69 -2.62
#